data_AF-A0A173YH28-F1
#
_entry.id   AF-A0A173YH28-F1
#
_cell.length_a   1.000
_cell.length_b   1.000
_cell.length_c   1.000
_cell.angle_alpha   90.00
_cell.angle_beta   90.00
_cell.angle_gamma   90.00
#
_symmetry.space_group_name_H-M   'P 1'
#
loop_
_entity.id
_entity.type
_entity.pdbx_description
1 polymer ?
#
loop_
_entity_poly.entity_id
_entity_poly.type
_entity_poly.pdbx_seq_one_letter_code
_entity_poly.pdbx_strand_id
1 'polypeptide(L)'
;MADTMKMEYKIFLEAEDVSQSRILSCASYMKRVLESCNNPYISRAELDDESDLDDFVLRLFVEEEIEEKECTNPAMAESFIEDMAELVTGIAEAHSFLDLEGSFSVTWKGTTSAYAFVSPGGDDGCDFQELGVTE
;
A
#
# COMPACT_ATOMS: atom_id res chain seq x y z
N MET A 1 16.90 23.41 10.65
CA MET A 1 16.18 22.38 11.42
C MET A 1 16.12 21.20 10.48
N ALA A 2 16.64 20.05 10.86
CA ALA A 2 16.58 18.89 9.98
C ALA A 2 15.11 18.44 9.93
N ASP A 3 14.48 18.54 8.76
CA ASP A 3 13.15 18.01 8.55
C ASP A 3 13.26 16.48 8.50
N THR A 4 13.21 15.87 9.69
CA THR A 4 13.20 14.42 9.85
C THR A 4 11.86 13.87 9.36
N MET A 5 11.92 12.81 8.58
CA MET A 5 10.76 12.13 8.02
C MET A 5 10.78 10.67 8.43
N LYS A 6 9.64 10.15 8.87
CA LYS A 6 9.43 8.71 9.03
C LYS A 6 8.18 8.29 8.28
N MET A 7 8.23 7.23 7.49
CA MET A 7 7.07 6.62 6.87
C MET A 7 7.06 5.14 7.18
N GLU A 8 5.89 4.60 7.41
CA GLU A 8 5.68 3.16 7.54
C GLU A 8 4.37 2.83 6.83
N TYR A 9 4.37 1.80 5.99
CA TYR A 9 3.13 1.33 5.38
C TYR A 9 3.12 -0.17 5.20
N LYS A 10 1.91 -0.71 5.24
CA LYS A 10 1.58 -2.12 5.14
C LYS A 10 0.36 -2.27 4.26
N ILE A 11 0.48 -3.08 3.23
CA ILE A 11 -0.60 -3.43 2.31
C ILE A 11 -0.70 -4.94 2.31
N PHE A 12 -1.89 -5.45 2.57
CA PHE A 12 -2.21 -6.86 2.54
C PHE A 12 -3.34 -7.10 1.53
N LEU A 13 -3.16 -8.11 0.70
CA LEU A 13 -4.16 -8.60 -0.23
C LEU A 13 -4.38 -10.07 0.00
N GLU A 14 -5.64 -10.44 0.20
CA GLU A 14 -6.07 -11.81 0.32
C GLU A 14 -7.25 -12.10 -0.60
N ALA A 15 -7.27 -13.30 -1.17
CA ALA A 15 -8.50 -13.87 -1.70
C ALA A 15 -8.43 -15.38 -1.74
N GLU A 16 -9.57 -16.01 -1.47
CA GLU A 16 -9.76 -17.45 -1.56
C GLU A 16 -10.53 -17.83 -2.83
N ASP A 17 -10.46 -19.10 -3.23
CA ASP A 17 -11.15 -19.63 -4.43
C ASP A 17 -10.74 -18.92 -5.74
N VAL A 18 -9.47 -18.52 -5.85
CA VAL A 18 -8.94 -17.77 -6.99
C VAL A 18 -8.19 -18.68 -7.96
N SER A 19 -8.49 -18.61 -9.25
CA SER A 19 -7.77 -19.42 -10.24
C SER A 19 -6.28 -19.05 -10.30
N GLN A 20 -5.40 -20.03 -10.50
CA GLN A 20 -3.94 -19.83 -10.60
C GLN A 20 -3.55 -18.72 -11.60
N SER A 21 -4.27 -18.61 -12.72
CA SER A 21 -4.06 -17.52 -13.70
C SER A 21 -4.33 -16.13 -13.13
N ARG A 22 -5.34 -15.98 -12.27
CA ARG A 22 -5.66 -14.73 -11.59
C ARG A 22 -4.62 -14.45 -10.52
N ILE A 23 -4.19 -15.47 -9.76
CA ILE A 23 -3.13 -15.31 -8.75
C ILE A 23 -1.86 -14.72 -9.39
N LEU A 24 -1.34 -15.38 -10.42
CA LEU A 24 -0.14 -14.94 -11.15
C LEU A 24 -0.32 -13.56 -11.80
N SER A 25 -1.52 -13.28 -12.32
CA SER A 25 -1.86 -11.97 -12.90
C SER A 25 -1.86 -10.87 -11.86
N CYS A 26 -2.41 -11.11 -10.66
CA CYS A 26 -2.45 -10.13 -9.57
C CYS A 26 -1.05 -9.82 -9.04
N ALA A 27 -0.24 -10.85 -8.77
CA ALA A 27 1.13 -10.68 -8.32
C ALA A 27 1.95 -9.85 -9.33
N SER A 28 1.79 -10.15 -10.63
CA SER A 28 2.44 -9.39 -11.71
C SER A 28 1.93 -7.96 -11.83
N TYR A 29 0.62 -7.75 -11.66
CA TYR A 29 0.00 -6.42 -11.69
C TYR A 29 0.50 -5.57 -10.51
N MET A 30 0.45 -6.11 -9.29
CA MET A 30 0.87 -5.44 -8.07
C MET A 30 2.33 -4.99 -8.17
N LYS A 31 3.22 -5.90 -8.57
CA LYS A 31 4.63 -5.58 -8.78
C LYS A 31 4.81 -4.42 -9.76
N ARG A 32 4.08 -4.46 -10.88
CA ARG A 32 4.16 -3.40 -11.89
C ARG A 32 3.61 -2.07 -11.39
N VAL A 33 2.53 -2.07 -10.61
CA VAL A 33 1.93 -0.85 -10.04
C VAL A 33 2.89 -0.18 -9.07
N LEU A 34 3.52 -0.97 -8.18
CA LEU A 34 4.55 -0.48 -7.28
C LEU A 34 5.75 0.09 -8.06
N GLU A 35 6.32 -0.67 -9.00
CA GLU A 35 7.46 -0.24 -9.82
C GLU A 35 7.16 0.99 -10.70
N SER A 36 5.90 1.16 -11.12
CA SER A 36 5.46 2.29 -11.94
C SER A 36 5.05 3.51 -11.12
N CYS A 37 5.01 3.40 -9.79
CA CYS A 37 4.63 4.52 -8.93
C CYS A 37 5.69 5.63 -9.02
N ASN A 38 5.24 6.85 -9.27
CA ASN A 38 6.14 8.00 -9.37
C ASN A 38 6.77 8.34 -8.02
N ASN A 39 6.12 7.97 -6.91
CA ASN A 39 6.63 8.22 -5.57
C ASN A 39 7.76 7.22 -5.23
N PRO A 40 9.00 7.68 -5.03
CA PRO A 40 10.14 6.81 -4.73
C PRO A 40 10.05 6.15 -3.35
N TYR A 41 9.16 6.61 -2.47
CA TYR A 41 8.88 5.96 -1.19
C TYR A 41 8.02 4.72 -1.36
N ILE A 42 7.22 4.64 -2.44
CA ILE A 42 6.33 3.50 -2.74
C ILE A 42 7.00 2.55 -3.74
N SER A 43 7.66 3.05 -4.78
CA SER A 43 8.26 2.19 -5.81
C SER A 43 9.46 1.39 -5.38
N ARG A 44 10.02 1.68 -4.20
CA ARG A 44 11.07 0.87 -3.57
C ARG A 44 10.52 -0.38 -2.88
N ALA A 45 9.21 -0.46 -2.64
CA ALA A 45 8.63 -1.50 -1.82
C ALA A 45 8.84 -2.88 -2.43
N GLU A 46 9.19 -3.84 -1.60
CA GLU A 46 9.24 -5.24 -2.01
C GLU A 46 7.87 -5.89 -1.82
N LEU A 47 7.40 -6.56 -2.88
CA LEU A 47 6.19 -7.37 -2.84
C LEU A 47 6.57 -8.79 -2.42
N ASP A 48 6.03 -9.22 -1.28
CA ASP A 48 6.13 -10.61 -0.81
C ASP A 48 4.92 -11.40 -1.30
N ASP A 49 5.19 -12.53 -1.97
CA ASP A 49 4.17 -13.41 -2.54
C ASP A 49 4.13 -14.74 -1.77
N GLU A 50 3.17 -14.84 -0.83
CA GLU A 50 2.89 -16.03 -0.04
C GLU A 50 1.67 -16.80 -0.58
N SER A 51 1.30 -16.57 -1.85
CA SER A 51 0.14 -17.22 -2.47
C SER A 51 0.34 -18.74 -2.60
N ASP A 52 -0.73 -19.50 -2.37
CA ASP A 52 -0.76 -20.95 -2.54
C ASP A 52 -1.58 -21.33 -3.78
N LEU A 53 -0.89 -21.80 -4.82
CA LEU A 53 -1.51 -22.18 -6.09
C LEU A 53 -2.26 -23.51 -6.02
N ASP A 54 -1.93 -24.38 -5.07
CA ASP A 54 -2.60 -25.67 -4.88
C ASP A 54 -3.89 -25.49 -4.07
N ASP A 55 -3.88 -24.57 -3.09
CA ASP A 55 -5.05 -24.23 -2.28
C ASP A 55 -5.95 -23.14 -2.90
N PHE A 56 -5.55 -22.57 -4.05
CA PHE A 56 -6.26 -21.48 -4.75
C PHE A 56 -6.40 -20.21 -3.90
N VAL A 57 -5.38 -19.91 -3.09
CA VAL A 57 -5.33 -18.78 -2.19
C VAL A 57 -4.30 -17.77 -2.69
N LEU A 58 -4.74 -16.52 -2.91
CA LEU A 58 -3.85 -15.39 -3.15
C LEU A 58 -3.52 -14.74 -1.81
N ARG A 59 -2.22 -14.55 -1.54
CA ARG A 59 -1.74 -13.77 -0.39
C ARG A 59 -0.53 -12.95 -0.81
N LEU A 60 -0.70 -11.64 -0.84
CA LEU A 60 0.35 -10.70 -1.17
C LEU A 60 0.52 -9.70 -0.04
N PHE A 61 1.76 -9.43 0.33
CA PHE A 61 2.10 -8.48 1.38
C PHE A 61 3.13 -7.47 0.88
N VAL A 62 2.96 -6.22 1.29
CA VAL A 62 3.94 -5.16 1.08
C VAL A 62 4.12 -4.46 2.43
N GLU A 63 5.34 -4.46 2.96
CA GLU A 63 5.68 -3.74 4.18
C GLU A 63 6.97 -2.96 3.95
N GLU A 64 6.96 -1.68 4.29
CA GLU A 64 8.15 -0.83 4.20
C GLU A 64 8.20 0.14 5.38
N GLU A 65 9.41 0.32 5.93
CA GLU A 65 9.73 1.33 6.93
C GLU A 65 10.86 2.22 6.41
N ILE A 66 10.61 3.53 6.41
CA ILE A 66 11.51 4.53 5.86
C ILE A 66 11.77 5.58 6.93
N GLU A 67 13.02 5.75 7.33
CA GLU A 67 13.45 6.80 8.23
C GLU A 67 14.53 7.66 7.56
N GLU A 68 14.21 8.93 7.30
CA GLU A 68 15.15 9.92 6.78
C GLU A 68 15.42 11.01 7.81
N LYS A 69 16.70 11.18 8.17
CA LYS A 69 17.11 12.26 9.08
C LYS A 69 17.00 13.64 8.44
N GLU A 70 17.24 13.70 7.14
CA GLU A 70 17.01 14.86 6.28
C GLU A 70 16.23 14.34 5.08
N CYS A 71 14.95 14.71 4.96
CA CYS A 71 14.13 14.23 3.86
C CYS A 71 14.70 14.70 2.51
N THR A 72 14.95 13.72 1.65
CA THR A 72 15.53 13.98 0.33
C THR A 72 14.48 14.57 -0.62
N ASN A 73 13.20 14.21 -0.44
CA ASN A 73 12.11 14.58 -1.34
C ASN A 73 10.85 15.04 -0.57
N PRO A 74 10.82 16.27 -0.05
CA PRO A 74 9.70 16.78 0.75
C PRO A 74 8.38 16.80 -0.04
N ALA A 75 8.42 17.13 -1.33
CA ALA A 75 7.21 17.12 -2.17
C ALA A 75 6.59 15.73 -2.30
N MET A 76 7.42 14.68 -2.44
CA MET A 76 6.94 13.29 -2.49
C MET A 76 6.44 12.82 -1.12
N ALA A 77 7.00 13.37 -0.03
CA ALA A 77 6.55 13.08 1.32
C ALA A 77 5.20 13.72 1.64
N GLU A 78 4.97 14.94 1.17
CA GLU A 78 3.69 15.64 1.33
C GLU A 78 2.56 14.98 0.51
N SER A 79 2.85 14.54 -0.72
CA SER A 79 1.86 13.84 -1.56
C SER A 79 1.75 12.33 -1.29
N PHE A 80 2.54 11.77 -0.37
CA PHE A 80 2.55 10.33 -0.09
C PHE A 80 1.16 9.77 0.25
N ILE A 81 0.37 10.50 1.04
CA ILE A 81 -0.98 10.08 1.43
C ILE A 81 -1.89 9.98 0.19
N GLU A 82 -1.81 10.97 -0.70
CA GLU A 82 -2.61 11.01 -1.94
C GLU A 82 -2.16 9.93 -2.93
N ASP A 83 -0.84 9.78 -3.12
CA ASP A 83 -0.25 8.75 -3.99
C ASP A 83 -0.61 7.34 -3.50
N MET A 84 -0.56 7.10 -2.19
CA MET A 84 -0.93 5.82 -1.59
C MET A 84 -2.43 5.57 -1.75
N ALA A 85 -3.27 6.57 -1.50
CA ALA A 85 -4.72 6.46 -1.66
C ALA A 85 -5.12 6.15 -3.11
N GLU A 86 -4.49 6.81 -4.09
CA GLU A 86 -4.71 6.52 -5.51
C GLU A 86 -4.27 5.10 -5.88
N LEU A 87 -3.12 4.65 -5.36
CA LEU A 87 -2.59 3.31 -5.61
C LEU A 87 -3.53 2.23 -5.07
N VAL A 88 -3.92 2.30 -3.80
CA VAL A 88 -4.79 1.28 -3.19
C VAL A 88 -6.20 1.30 -3.80
N THR A 89 -6.70 2.47 -4.18
CA THR A 89 -7.99 2.59 -4.88
C THR A 89 -7.91 1.95 -6.27
N GLY A 90 -6.87 2.23 -7.04
CA GLY A 90 -6.69 1.61 -8.36
C GLY A 90 -6.52 0.09 -8.30
N ILE A 91 -5.91 -0.42 -7.23
CA ILE A 91 -5.82 -1.87 -6.96
C ILE A 91 -7.20 -2.46 -6.67
N ALA A 92 -7.97 -1.84 -5.78
CA ALA A 92 -9.33 -2.27 -5.45
C ALA A 92 -10.24 -2.30 -6.69
N GLU A 93 -10.21 -1.24 -7.51
CA GLU A 93 -10.98 -1.16 -8.76
C GLU A 93 -10.55 -2.23 -9.79
N ALA A 94 -9.23 -2.46 -9.95
CA ALA A 94 -8.73 -3.45 -10.90
C ALA A 94 -9.03 -4.89 -10.46
N HIS A 95 -9.10 -5.12 -9.15
CA HIS A 95 -9.22 -6.43 -8.53
C HIS A 95 -10.29 -6.44 -7.45
N SER A 96 -11.51 -6.02 -7.79
CA SER A 96 -12.64 -5.96 -6.85
C SER A 96 -12.95 -7.29 -6.14
N PHE A 97 -12.45 -8.44 -6.62
CA PHE A 97 -12.62 -9.72 -5.93
C PHE A 97 -11.64 -9.94 -4.76
N LEU A 98 -10.68 -9.04 -4.53
CA LEU A 98 -9.69 -9.14 -3.46
C LEU A 98 -10.19 -8.42 -2.21
N ASP A 99 -9.92 -9.01 -1.05
CA ASP A 99 -9.91 -8.29 0.20
C ASP A 99 -8.57 -7.56 0.30
N LEU A 100 -8.63 -6.24 0.26
CA LEU A 100 -7.49 -5.35 0.40
C LEU A 100 -7.58 -4.65 1.75
N GLU A 101 -6.56 -4.81 2.58
CA GLU A 101 -6.50 -4.12 3.86
C GLU A 101 -5.08 -3.62 4.12
N GLY A 102 -4.95 -2.62 4.97
CA GLY A 102 -3.64 -2.14 5.32
C GLY A 102 -3.67 -0.86 6.11
N SER A 103 -2.48 -0.32 6.33
CA SER A 103 -2.29 0.92 7.05
C SER A 103 -1.03 1.61 6.62
N PHE A 104 -1.02 2.93 6.67
CA PHE A 104 0.17 3.72 6.44
C PHE A 104 0.23 4.87 7.43
N SER A 105 1.45 5.28 7.75
CA SER A 105 1.74 6.41 8.61
C SER A 105 2.88 7.22 8.04
N VAL A 106 2.77 8.53 8.17
CA VAL A 106 3.80 9.49 7.77
C VAL A 106 4.00 10.48 8.91
N THR A 107 5.25 10.63 9.32
CA THR A 107 5.70 11.63 10.29
C THR A 107 6.55 12.64 9.57
N TRP A 108 6.09 13.88 9.52
CA TRP A 108 6.74 14.98 8.83
C TRP A 108 6.63 16.25 9.65
N LYS A 109 7.76 16.95 9.86
CA LYS A 109 7.84 18.21 10.62
C LYS A 109 7.27 18.13 12.05
N GLY A 110 7.28 16.95 12.65
CA GLY A 110 6.71 16.70 13.99
C GLY A 110 5.25 16.27 13.98
N THR A 111 4.56 16.36 12.84
CA THR A 111 3.20 15.85 12.69
C THR A 111 3.22 14.42 12.17
N THR A 112 2.65 13.49 12.93
CA THR A 112 2.42 12.10 12.50
C THR A 112 0.97 11.93 12.09
N SER A 113 0.72 11.59 10.83
CA SER A 113 -0.60 11.20 10.33
C SER A 113 -0.62 9.70 10.06
N ALA A 114 -1.60 8.99 10.59
CA ALA A 114 -1.77 7.56 10.38
C ALA A 114 -3.17 7.26 9.83
N TYR A 115 -3.23 6.35 8.87
CA TYR A 115 -4.44 5.92 8.18
C TYR A 115 -4.47 4.41 8.06
N ALA A 116 -5.65 3.83 8.18
CA ALA A 116 -5.96 2.47 7.79
C ALA A 116 -6.88 2.51 6.57
N PHE A 117 -6.83 1.48 5.75
CA PHE A 117 -7.74 1.31 4.64
C PHE A 117 -8.24 -0.12 4.56
N VAL A 118 -9.48 -0.28 4.12
CA VAL A 118 -10.09 -1.59 3.89
C VAL A 118 -10.99 -1.52 2.66
N SER A 119 -10.87 -2.51 1.79
CA SER A 119 -11.72 -2.70 0.62
C SER A 119 -12.09 -4.18 0.56
N PRO A 120 -13.31 -4.54 0.97
CA PRO A 120 -13.74 -5.93 0.97
C PRO A 120 -14.03 -6.43 -0.45
N GLY A 121 -13.81 -7.72 -0.67
CA GLY A 121 -14.10 -8.35 -1.95
C GLY A 121 -15.56 -8.15 -2.40
N GLY A 122 -15.75 -7.52 -3.56
CA GLY A 122 -17.03 -7.23 -4.20
C GLY A 122 -17.45 -5.77 -4.13
N ASP A 123 -16.65 -4.90 -3.51
CA ASP A 123 -16.82 -3.45 -3.54
C ASP A 123 -15.86 -2.81 -4.57
N ASP A 124 -16.27 -1.71 -5.19
CA ASP A 124 -15.42 -0.91 -6.10
C ASP A 124 -14.70 0.23 -5.35
N GLY A 125 -14.93 0.36 -4.03
CA GLY A 125 -14.38 1.42 -3.19
C GLY A 125 -13.36 0.93 -2.16
N CYS A 126 -12.48 1.85 -1.75
CA CYS A 126 -11.58 1.68 -0.62
C CYS A 126 -12.02 2.63 0.51
N ASP A 127 -12.38 2.08 1.67
CA ASP A 127 -12.76 2.86 2.85
C ASP A 127 -11.49 3.24 3.62
N PHE A 128 -11.29 4.53 3.83
CA PHE A 128 -10.13 5.06 4.55
C PHE A 128 -10.54 5.55 5.93
N GLN A 129 -9.87 5.05 6.95
CA GLN A 129 -10.03 5.45 8.33
C GLN A 129 -8.77 6.17 8.82
N GLU A 130 -8.91 7.43 9.26
CA GLU A 130 -7.84 8.13 9.96
C GLU A 130 -7.69 7.54 11.37
N LEU A 131 -6.50 6.99 11.67
CA LEU A 131 -6.16 6.39 12.97
C LEU A 131 -5.75 7.45 13.99
N GLY A 132 -5.31 8.61 13.52
CA GLY A 132 -5.01 9.78 14.33
C GLY A 132 -3.88 10.64 13.76
N VAL A 133 -3.94 11.93 14.10
CA VAL A 133 -2.86 12.89 13.84
C VAL A 133 -2.26 13.30 15.18
N THR A 134 -0.96 13.10 15.38
CA THR A 134 -0.25 13.51 16.61
C THR A 134 0.71 14.65 16.25
N GLU A 135 0.59 15.79 16.96
CA GLU A 135 1.40 17.00 16.79
C GLU A 135 2.50 17.15 17.86
#